data_AF-A0A8T7DFL7-F1
#
_entry.id   AF-A0A8T7DFL7-F1
#
_cell.length_a   1.000
_cell.length_b   1.000
_cell.length_c   1.000
_cell.angle_alpha   90.00
_cell.angle_beta   90.00
_cell.angle_gamma   90.00
#
_symmetry.space_group_name_H-M   'P 1'
#
loop_
_entity.id
_entity.type
_entity.pdbx_description
1 polymer ?
#
loop_
_entity_poly.entity_id
_entity_poly.type
_entity_poly.pdbx_seq_one_letter_code
_entity_poly.pdbx_strand_id
1 'polypeptide(L)'
;MSGTSMDGIDAALVDCYSIEPHLFATHSKAWPDVICQQMPQAHQLDDDAIFHLDELDRAIAEQFAQATLELLARISHQAAGNTV
;
A
#
# COMPACT_ATOMS: atom_id res chain seq x y z
N MET A 1 -4.18 -3.36 0.22
CA MET A 1 -5.54 -2.95 0.63
C MET A 1 -5.41 -1.73 1.51
N SER A 2 -6.24 -0.70 1.35
CA SER A 2 -6.37 0.40 2.32
C SER A 2 -7.86 0.56 2.59
N GLY A 3 -8.26 0.44 3.86
CA GLY A 3 -9.65 0.64 4.27
C GLY A 3 -10.05 2.11 4.21
N THR A 4 -11.36 2.40 4.31
CA THR A 4 -11.87 3.78 4.35
C THR A 4 -11.55 4.51 5.66
N SER A 5 -11.02 3.81 6.67
CA SER A 5 -10.46 4.45 7.87
C SER A 5 -9.15 5.20 7.60
N MET A 6 -8.49 4.91 6.46
CA MET A 6 -7.24 5.57 6.03
C MET A 6 -6.08 5.44 7.05
N ASP A 7 -6.05 4.35 7.84
CA ASP A 7 -4.99 4.13 8.84
C ASP A 7 -3.67 3.65 8.22
N GLY A 8 -3.72 3.02 7.04
CA GLY A 8 -2.54 2.52 6.36
C GLY A 8 -2.84 1.66 5.13
N ILE A 9 -1.77 1.08 4.59
CA ILE A 9 -1.76 0.16 3.46
C ILE A 9 -1.32 -1.21 3.96
N ASP A 10 -2.19 -2.20 3.80
CA ASP A 10 -1.88 -3.61 4.02
C ASP A 10 -1.43 -4.27 2.70
N ALA A 11 -0.22 -4.79 2.69
CA ALA A 11 0.35 -5.61 1.63
C ALA A 11 0.50 -7.06 2.11
N ALA A 12 0.16 -8.02 1.25
CA ALA A 12 0.27 -9.44 1.54
C ALA A 12 0.84 -10.18 0.32
N LEU A 13 1.75 -11.11 0.57
CA LEU A 13 2.20 -12.09 -0.41
C LEU A 13 1.48 -13.40 -0.11
N VAL A 14 0.75 -13.93 -1.08
CA VAL A 14 -0.06 -15.14 -0.95
C VAL A 14 0.34 -16.10 -2.05
N ASP A 15 0.63 -17.34 -1.68
CA ASP A 15 0.73 -18.46 -2.62
C ASP A 15 -0.67 -19.03 -2.86
N CYS A 16 -1.12 -18.95 -4.11
CA CYS A 16 -2.43 -19.41 -4.54
C CYS A 16 -2.36 -20.70 -5.39
N TYR A 17 -1.23 -21.40 -5.39
CA TYR A 17 -1.05 -22.62 -6.18
C TYR A 17 -1.82 -23.82 -5.59
N SER A 18 -1.93 -23.90 -4.26
CA SER A 18 -2.72 -24.92 -3.55
C SER A 18 -4.22 -24.62 -3.51
N ILE A 19 -5.02 -25.65 -3.20
CA ILE A 19 -6.48 -25.51 -3.00
C ILE A 19 -6.80 -24.47 -1.92
N GLU A 20 -5.99 -24.41 -0.87
CA GLU A 20 -6.08 -23.38 0.17
C GLU A 20 -4.98 -22.33 -0.06
N PRO A 21 -5.33 -21.03 -0.16
CA PRO A 21 -4.32 -19.97 -0.27
C PRO A 21 -3.44 -19.93 0.97
N HIS A 22 -2.12 -19.89 0.77
CA HIS A 22 -1.16 -19.82 1.85
C HIS A 22 -0.60 -18.39 1.97
N LEU A 23 -0.87 -17.73 3.10
CA LEU A 23 -0.34 -16.40 3.39
C LEU A 23 1.14 -16.50 3.76
N PHE A 24 2.00 -16.06 2.84
CA PHE A 24 3.45 -16.17 3.00
C PHE A 24 4.03 -15.05 3.87
N ALA A 25 3.61 -13.82 3.64
CA ALA A 25 4.09 -12.66 4.39
C ALA A 25 3.11 -11.49 4.33
N THR A 26 3.17 -10.63 5.35
CA THR A 26 2.39 -9.39 5.42
C THR A 26 3.25 -8.19 5.77
N HIS A 27 2.79 -7.02 5.36
CA HIS A 27 3.35 -5.74 5.72
C HIS A 27 2.24 -4.72 5.83
N SER A 28 2.27 -3.91 6.88
CA SER A 28 1.39 -2.76 7.03
C SER A 28 2.25 -1.50 7.03
N LYS A 29 1.87 -0.53 6.21
CA LYS A 29 2.56 0.76 6.04
C LYS A 29 1.59 1.87 6.43
N ALA A 30 1.98 2.69 7.40
CA ALA A 30 1.20 3.89 7.74
C ALA A 30 1.21 4.88 6.57
N TRP A 31 0.09 5.56 6.34
CA TRP A 31 0.03 6.64 5.37
C TRP A 31 0.91 7.83 5.82
N PRO A 32 1.56 8.55 4.89
CA PRO A 32 2.14 9.84 5.20
C PRO A 32 1.06 10.86 5.58
N ASP A 33 1.29 11.65 6.63
CA ASP A 33 0.35 12.66 7.13
C ASP A 33 -0.18 13.59 6.03
N VAL A 34 0.69 13.97 5.09
CA VAL A 34 0.33 14.84 3.96
C VAL A 34 -0.74 14.23 3.06
N ILE A 35 -0.68 12.92 2.82
CA ILE A 35 -1.66 12.21 1.99
C ILE A 35 -2.97 12.03 2.78
N CYS A 36 -2.89 11.71 4.08
CA CYS A 36 -4.07 11.62 4.96
C CYS A 36 -4.85 12.95 5.01
N GLN A 37 -4.18 14.09 4.93
CA GLN A 37 -4.82 15.40 4.94
C GLN A 37 -5.51 15.74 3.60
N GLN A 38 -4.99 15.22 2.49
CA GLN A 38 -5.51 15.47 1.14
C GLN A 38 -6.70 14.56 0.77
N MET A 39 -6.70 13.30 1.23
CA MET A 39 -7.76 12.33 0.89
C MET A 39 -9.19 12.78 1.26
N PRO A 40 -9.47 13.38 2.44
CA PRO A 40 -10.80 13.88 2.76
C PRO A 40 -11.25 15.03 1.84
N GLN A 41 -10.30 15.84 1.36
CA GLN A 41 -10.58 16.99 0.50
C GLN A 41 -11.02 16.54 -0.90
N ALA A 42 -10.52 15.39 -1.36
CA ALA A 42 -10.93 14.77 -2.62
C ALA A 42 -12.42 14.46 -2.70
N HIS A 43 -13.11 14.28 -1.56
CA HIS A 43 -14.55 14.03 -1.50
C HIS A 43 -15.41 15.30 -1.60
N GLN A 44 -14.81 16.48 -1.53
CA GLN A 44 -15.50 17.78 -1.46
C GLN A 44 -15.08 18.75 -2.58
N LEU A 45 -14.49 18.24 -3.65
CA LEU A 45 -13.98 19.07 -4.73
C LEU A 45 -15.11 19.65 -5.59
N ASP A 46 -15.05 20.96 -5.85
CA ASP A 46 -15.77 21.59 -6.95
C ASP A 46 -15.17 21.14 -8.30
N ASP A 47 -15.93 21.24 -9.39
CA ASP A 47 -15.57 20.73 -10.73
C ASP A 47 -14.18 21.19 -11.22
N ASP A 48 -13.77 22.42 -10.87
CA ASP A 48 -12.47 22.99 -11.27
C ASP A 48 -11.27 22.37 -10.52
N ALA A 49 -11.50 21.65 -9.43
CA ALA A 49 -10.45 21.03 -8.62
C ALA A 49 -10.22 19.54 -8.97
N ILE A 50 -10.92 19.01 -9.98
CA ILE A 50 -10.70 17.67 -10.54
C ILE A 50 -9.23 17.48 -10.99
N PHE A 51 -8.57 18.54 -11.45
CA PHE A 51 -7.16 18.50 -11.88
C PHE A 51 -6.16 18.25 -10.75
N HIS A 52 -6.58 18.14 -9.49
CA HIS A 52 -5.72 17.74 -8.37
C HIS A 52 -5.90 16.26 -7.99
N LEU A 53 -6.90 15.58 -8.56
CA LEU A 53 -7.17 14.17 -8.27
C LEU A 53 -6.15 13.23 -8.92
N ASP A 54 -5.60 13.57 -10.09
CA ASP A 54 -4.57 12.78 -10.77
C ASP A 54 -3.24 12.81 -10.02
N GLU A 55 -2.85 13.97 -9.48
CA GLU A 55 -1.67 14.10 -8.63
C GLU A 55 -1.81 13.29 -7.34
N LEU A 56 -2.96 13.38 -6.68
CA LEU A 56 -3.26 12.60 -5.48
C LEU A 56 -3.32 11.10 -5.78
N ASP A 57 -3.96 10.68 -6.87
CA ASP A 57 -4.02 9.28 -7.30
C ASP A 57 -2.62 8.71 -7.54
N ARG A 58 -1.76 9.45 -8.25
CA ARG A 58 -0.36 9.04 -8.46
C ARG A 58 0.39 8.93 -7.15
N ALA A 59 0.25 9.90 -6.25
CA ALA A 59 0.91 9.87 -4.94
C ALA A 59 0.44 8.66 -4.10
N ILE A 60 -0.86 8.33 -4.15
CA ILE A 60 -1.43 7.13 -3.53
C ILE A 60 -0.80 5.87 -4.14
N ALA A 61 -0.77 5.76 -5.47
CA ALA A 61 -0.21 4.61 -6.17
C ALA A 61 1.27 4.39 -5.81
N GLU A 62 2.06 5.45 -5.68
CA GLU A 62 3.45 5.40 -5.24
C GLU A 62 3.59 4.80 -3.83
N GLN A 63 2.70 5.13 -2.90
CA GLN A 63 2.72 4.53 -1.56
C GLN A 63 2.39 3.03 -1.56
N PHE A 64 1.46 2.60 -2.42
CA PHE A 64 1.15 1.18 -2.61
C PHE A 64 2.33 0.41 -3.20
N ALA A 65 2.99 1.00 -4.20
CA ALA A 65 4.20 0.44 -4.80
C ALA A 65 5.30 0.31 -3.74
N GLN A 66 5.50 1.35 -2.92
CA GLN A 66 6.47 1.34 -1.85
C GLN A 66 6.18 0.26 -0.79
N ALA A 67 4.93 0.13 -0.33
CA ALA A 67 4.54 -0.93 0.61
C ALA A 67 4.84 -2.33 0.04
N THR A 68 4.64 -2.53 -1.27
CA THR A 68 4.94 -3.78 -1.95
C THR A 68 6.44 -4.05 -2.01
N LEU A 69 7.24 -3.05 -2.38
CA LEU A 69 8.70 -3.18 -2.42
C LEU A 69 9.29 -3.43 -1.02
N GLU A 70 8.76 -2.77 0.01
CA GLU A 70 9.15 -2.98 1.41
C GLU A 70 8.83 -4.42 1.87
N LEU A 71 7.68 -4.98 1.49
CA LEU A 71 7.33 -6.39 1.74
C LEU A 71 8.33 -7.35 1.06
N LEU A 72 8.62 -7.15 -0.23
CA LEU A 72 9.53 -8.00 -1.01
C LEU A 72 10.97 -7.93 -0.51
N ALA A 73 11.44 -6.74 -0.11
CA ALA A 73 12.77 -6.55 0.46
C ALA A 73 12.93 -7.34 1.77
N ARG A 74 11.94 -7.25 2.68
CA ARG A 74 11.95 -8.01 3.95
C ARG A 74 12.06 -9.52 3.72
N ILE A 75 11.30 -10.05 2.77
CA ILE A 75 11.35 -11.48 2.40
C ILE A 75 12.72 -11.86 1.85
N SER A 76 13.27 -11.03 0.94
CA SER A 76 14.58 -11.28 0.32
C SER A 76 15.71 -11.33 1.36
N HIS A 77 15.67 -10.43 2.36
CA HIS A 77 16.61 -10.46 3.48
C HIS A 77 16.45 -11.70 4.38
N GLN A 78 15.22 -12.18 4.61
CA GLN A 78 14.99 -13.42 5.36
C GLN A 78 15.48 -14.66 4.61
N ALA A 79 15.32 -14.71 3.28
CA ALA A 79 15.83 -15.82 2.46
C ALA A 79 17.38 -15.90 2.50
N ALA A 80 18.07 -14.75 2.50
CA ALA A 80 19.52 -14.69 2.58
C ALA A 80 20.09 -14.97 3.99
N GLY A 81 19.28 -14.82 5.05
CA GLY A 81 19.68 -15.08 6.44
C GLY A 81 19.48 -16.52 6.92
N ASN A 82 18.82 -17.37 6.11
CA ASN A 82 18.42 -18.73 6.49
C ASN A 82 19.32 -19.84 5.89
N THR A 83 20.52 -19.52 5.44
CA THR A 83 21.50 -20.52 4.98
C THR A 83 22.24 -21.10 6.19
N VAL A 84 21.75 -22.22 6.71
CA VAL A 84 22.48 -23.14 7.61
C VAL A 84 23.08 -24.26 6.78
#